data_AF-A0A1C4AIZ5-F1
#
_entry.id   AF-A0A1C4AIZ5-F1
#
_cell.length_a   1.000
_cell.length_b   1.000
_cell.length_c   1.000
_cell.angle_alpha   90.00
_cell.angle_beta   90.00
_cell.angle_gamma   90.00
#
_symmetry.space_group_name_H-M   'P 1'
#
loop_
_entity.id
_entity.type
_entity.pdbx_description
1 polymer ?
#
loop_
_entity_poly.entity_id
_entity_poly.type
_entity_poly.pdbx_seq_one_letter_code
_entity_poly.pdbx_strand_id
1 'polypeptide(L)'
;MANEPITSDSHQQLMLDFSVAGPQIGEKNITLPDGILVRDESGDETSYSHWEVIHRADETYWSPLDGDRKTLYDITDYKIQNKRDNQWLTVAEWFNLDKF
;
A
#
# COMPACT_ATOMS: atom_id res chain seq x y z
N MET A 1 14.44 1.60 2.59
CA MET A 1 14.46 2.82 3.42
C MET A 1 13.16 3.50 3.11
N ALA A 2 12.22 3.48 4.05
CA ALA A 2 10.91 4.08 3.85
C ALA A 2 11.05 5.58 3.57
N ASN A 3 10.34 6.05 2.55
CA ASN A 3 10.16 7.49 2.33
C ASN A 3 9.26 8.08 3.42
N GLU A 4 9.40 9.39 3.66
CA GLU A 4 8.53 10.09 4.61
C GLU A 4 7.07 10.05 4.13
N PRO A 5 6.09 9.88 5.05
CA PRO A 5 4.68 9.95 4.70
C PRO A 5 4.32 11.29 4.05
N ILE A 6 3.45 11.24 3.05
CA ILE A 6 2.92 12.43 2.38
C ILE A 6 1.56 12.73 2.99
N THR A 7 1.39 13.91 3.57
CA THR A 7 0.13 14.32 4.21
C THR A 7 -0.35 15.64 3.62
N SER A 8 -1.65 15.73 3.33
CA SER A 8 -2.28 16.95 2.79
C SER A 8 -3.68 17.17 3.35
N ASP A 9 -4.19 18.40 3.26
CA ASP A 9 -5.50 18.78 3.84
C ASP A 9 -6.70 18.11 3.15
N SER A 10 -6.53 17.73 1.89
CA SER A 10 -7.56 17.08 1.07
C SER A 10 -6.96 15.98 0.21
N HIS A 11 -7.79 15.00 -0.15
CA HIS A 11 -7.39 13.91 -1.04
C HIS A 11 -6.92 14.41 -2.42
N GLN A 12 -7.55 15.46 -2.96
CA GLN A 12 -7.12 16.04 -4.25
C GLN A 12 -5.71 16.62 -4.15
N GLN A 13 -5.42 17.37 -3.09
CA GLN A 13 -4.09 17.91 -2.85
C GLN A 13 -3.07 16.79 -2.60
N LEU A 14 -3.46 15.76 -1.86
CA LEU A 14 -2.63 14.59 -1.60
C LEU A 14 -2.19 13.90 -2.90
N MET A 15 -3.11 13.67 -3.82
CA MET A 15 -2.77 13.04 -5.12
C MET A 15 -1.91 13.94 -6.01
N LEU A 16 -2.09 15.27 -5.92
CA LEU A 16 -1.21 16.22 -6.59
C LEU A 16 0.21 16.15 -6.02
N ASP A 17 0.35 16.24 -4.69
CA ASP A 17 1.64 16.18 -3.99
C ASP A 17 2.33 14.84 -4.24
N PHE A 18 1.56 13.74 -4.20
CA PHE A 18 2.02 12.39 -4.52
C PHE A 18 2.62 12.28 -5.94
N SER A 19 2.08 13.03 -6.90
CA SER A 19 2.51 12.97 -8.30
C SER A 19 3.77 13.79 -8.59
N VAL A 20 4.23 14.65 -7.66
CA VAL A 20 5.39 15.53 -7.87
C VAL A 20 6.69 14.74 -8.02
N ALA A 21 6.86 13.69 -7.21
CA ALA A 21 8.05 12.84 -7.26
C ALA A 21 8.05 11.86 -8.44
N GLY A 22 6.87 11.53 -8.97
CA GLY A 22 6.71 10.67 -10.13
C GLY A 22 5.25 10.33 -10.40
N PRO A 23 4.89 9.95 -11.64
CA PRO A 23 3.53 9.60 -11.98
C PRO A 23 3.10 8.28 -11.32
N GLN A 24 1.82 8.20 -10.94
CA GLN A 24 1.15 6.94 -10.64
C GLN A 24 1.04 6.09 -11.90
N ILE A 25 1.45 4.82 -11.81
CA ILE A 25 1.42 3.86 -12.93
C ILE A 25 0.52 2.66 -12.67
N GLY A 26 0.03 2.50 -11.45
CA GLY A 26 -0.93 1.45 -11.11
C GLY A 26 -1.65 1.71 -9.79
N GLU A 27 -2.79 1.06 -9.63
CA GLU A 27 -3.55 1.05 -8.39
C GLU A 27 -4.21 -0.30 -8.22
N LYS A 28 -4.24 -0.78 -6.98
CA LYS A 28 -4.85 -2.04 -6.60
C LYS A 28 -5.66 -1.87 -5.34
N ASN A 29 -6.97 -2.01 -5.49
CA ASN A 29 -7.96 -1.88 -4.43
C ASN A 29 -8.58 -3.24 -4.14
N ILE A 30 -8.65 -3.59 -2.87
CA ILE A 30 -9.16 -4.89 -2.46
C ILE A 30 -9.97 -4.77 -1.18
N THR A 31 -11.05 -5.53 -1.13
CA THR A 31 -11.89 -5.67 0.07
C THR A 31 -12.07 -7.15 0.33
N LEU A 32 -11.54 -7.63 1.46
CA LEU A 32 -11.69 -9.02 1.89
C LEU A 32 -12.45 -9.07 3.22
N PRO A 33 -13.54 -9.86 3.33
CA PRO A 33 -14.28 -10.02 4.58
C PRO A 33 -13.39 -10.45 5.75
N ASP A 34 -12.42 -11.33 5.46
CA ASP A 34 -11.48 -11.88 6.43
C ASP A 34 -10.21 -11.02 6.58
N GLY A 35 -10.19 -9.81 6.01
CA GLY A 35 -9.06 -8.89 6.00
C GLY A 35 -7.84 -9.37 5.22
N ILE A 36 -6.84 -8.49 5.08
CA ILE A 36 -5.52 -8.77 4.52
C ILE A 36 -4.52 -8.52 5.64
N LEU A 37 -3.75 -9.55 5.97
CA LEU A 37 -2.72 -9.42 6.99
C LEU A 37 -1.47 -8.84 6.36
N VAL A 38 -1.05 -7.69 6.89
CA VAL A 38 0.08 -6.90 6.43
C VAL A 38 1.06 -6.78 7.58
N ARG A 39 2.34 -6.90 7.28
CA ARG A 39 3.44 -6.73 8.21
C ARG A 39 4.28 -5.54 7.76
N ASP A 40 4.49 -4.59 8.66
CA ASP A 40 5.32 -3.42 8.38
C ASP A 40 6.83 -3.73 8.44
N GLU A 41 7.66 -2.70 8.27
CA GLU A 41 9.12 -2.82 8.32
C GLU A 41 9.67 -3.17 9.72
N SER A 42 8.92 -2.86 10.78
CA SER A 42 9.27 -3.19 12.17
C SER A 42 8.89 -4.63 12.53
N GLY A 43 8.06 -5.26 11.70
CA GLY A 43 7.55 -6.61 11.91
C GLY A 43 6.18 -6.65 12.58
N ASP A 44 5.54 -5.50 12.79
CA ASP A 44 4.22 -5.41 13.40
C ASP A 44 3.14 -5.80 12.37
N GLU A 45 2.21 -6.64 12.80
CA GLU A 45 1.18 -7.22 11.95
C GLU A 45 -0.16 -6.51 12.17
N THR A 46 -0.76 -6.02 11.08
CA THR A 46 -2.08 -5.37 11.09
C THR A 46 -2.96 -5.98 10.01
N SER A 47 -4.26 -6.12 10.30
CA SER A 47 -5.24 -6.65 9.35
C SER A 47 -6.12 -5.54 8.80
N TYR A 48 -6.14 -5.39 7.48
CA TYR A 48 -6.94 -4.40 6.77
C TYR A 48 -8.11 -5.07 6.04
N SER A 49 -9.35 -4.68 6.35
CA SER A 49 -10.56 -5.19 5.66
C SER A 49 -10.72 -4.61 4.25
N HIS A 50 -10.26 -3.37 4.08
CA HIS A 50 -10.14 -2.68 2.81
C HIS A 50 -8.72 -2.13 2.69
N TRP A 51 -8.07 -2.36 1.56
CA TRP A 51 -6.73 -1.87 1.34
C TRP A 51 -6.56 -1.34 -0.08
N GLU A 52 -6.05 -0.11 -0.16
CA GLU A 52 -5.76 0.62 -1.38
C GLU A 52 -4.23 0.73 -1.52
N VAL A 53 -3.66 0.20 -2.60
CA VAL A 53 -2.21 0.28 -2.87
C VAL A 53 -1.98 0.97 -4.21
N ILE A 54 -1.14 1.99 -4.20
CA ILE A 54 -0.81 2.85 -5.34
C ILE A 54 0.64 2.58 -5.73
N HIS A 55 0.88 2.24 -6.99
CA HIS A 55 2.21 2.01 -7.55
C HIS A 55 2.68 3.24 -8.33
N ARG A 56 3.88 3.74 -8.01
CA ARG A 56 4.50 4.90 -8.66
C ARG A 56 5.65 4.46 -9.57
N ALA A 57 5.93 5.25 -10.62
CA ALA A 57 6.96 4.96 -11.62
C ALA A 57 8.41 4.85 -11.11
N ASP A 58 8.67 5.24 -9.86
CA ASP A 58 9.95 5.03 -9.18
C ASP A 58 10.03 3.65 -8.48
N GLU A 59 9.09 2.76 -8.80
CA GLU A 59 8.95 1.40 -8.22
C GLU A 59 8.61 1.40 -6.73
N THR A 60 8.08 2.52 -6.20
CA THR A 60 7.57 2.60 -4.83
C THR A 60 6.07 2.31 -4.75
N TYR A 61 5.65 1.75 -3.62
CA TYR A 61 4.27 1.38 -3.34
C TYR A 61 3.76 2.16 -2.13
N TRP A 62 2.57 2.73 -2.25
CA TRP A 62 2.02 3.63 -1.24
C TRP A 62 0.59 3.28 -0.90
N SER A 63 0.19 3.52 0.34
CA SER A 63 -1.16 3.23 0.80
C SER A 63 -1.66 4.28 1.79
N PRO A 64 -2.95 4.68 1.70
CA PRO A 64 -3.67 5.31 2.80
C PRO A 64 -4.03 4.24 3.83
N LEU A 65 -3.07 3.90 4.70
CA LEU A 65 -3.24 2.93 5.78
C LEU A 65 -4.47 3.28 6.63
N ASP A 66 -5.20 2.26 7.10
CA ASP A 66 -6.41 2.40 7.93
C ASP A 66 -7.54 3.26 7.32
N GLY A 67 -7.49 3.50 6.00
CA GLY A 67 -8.46 4.34 5.32
C GLY A 67 -8.28 5.83 5.57
N ASP A 68 -7.15 6.28 6.13
CA ASP A 68 -6.82 7.70 6.19
C ASP A 68 -6.53 8.24 4.78
N ARG A 69 -7.53 8.87 4.17
CA ARG A 69 -7.43 9.45 2.82
C ARG A 69 -6.66 10.77 2.74
N LYS A 70 -6.03 11.20 3.84
CA LYS A 70 -5.21 12.41 3.90
C LYS A 70 -3.72 12.13 3.99
N THR A 71 -3.32 10.88 4.21
CA THR A 71 -1.92 10.49 4.33
C THR A 71 -1.62 9.28 3.45
N LEU A 72 -0.50 9.33 2.73
CA LEU A 72 0.07 8.18 2.03
C LEU A 72 1.36 7.77 2.70
N TYR A 73 1.46 6.50 3.04
CA TYR A 73 2.65 5.88 3.62
C TYR A 73 3.37 5.07 2.56
N ASP A 74 4.69 5.15 2.53
CA ASP A 74 5.52 4.25 1.73
C ASP A 74 5.49 2.86 2.38
N ILE A 75 4.91 1.91 1.65
CA ILE A 75 4.77 0.52 2.07
C ILE A 75 5.65 -0.40 1.23
N THR A 76 6.61 0.13 0.48
CA THR A 76 7.47 -0.66 -0.43
C THR A 76 8.16 -1.82 0.29
N ASP A 77 8.60 -1.59 1.53
CA ASP A 77 9.31 -2.56 2.36
C ASP A 77 8.35 -3.47 3.18
N TYR A 78 7.03 -3.31 3.05
CA TYR A 78 6.03 -4.09 3.79
C TYR A 78 5.89 -5.50 3.19
N LYS A 79 5.29 -6.40 3.98
CA LYS A 79 4.96 -7.76 3.54
C LYS A 79 3.49 -8.07 3.72
N ILE A 80 2.98 -8.93 2.87
CA ILE A 80 1.57 -9.29 2.82
C ILE A 80 1.47 -10.80 2.90
N GLN A 81 0.64 -11.29 3.82
CA GLN A 81 0.42 -12.72 3.93
C GLN A 81 -0.48 -13.20 2.80
N ASN A 82 0.04 -14.10 1.97
CA ASN A 82 -0.76 -14.84 1.02
C ASN A 82 -1.57 -15.91 1.76
N LYS A 83 -2.90 -15.83 1.69
CA LYS A 83 -3.79 -16.77 2.39
C LYS A 83 -3.76 -18.18 1.81
N ARG A 84 -3.30 -18.37 0.58
CA ARG A 84 -3.33 -19.68 -0.10
C ARG A 84 -2.25 -20.64 0.40
N ASP A 85 -1.05 -20.12 0.64
CA ASP A 85 0.14 -20.89 0.98
C ASP A 85 0.80 -20.41 2.30
N ASN A 86 0.20 -19.41 2.95
CA ASN A 86 0.66 -18.82 4.20
C ASN A 86 2.07 -18.19 4.10
N GLN A 87 2.49 -17.81 2.89
CA GLN A 87 3.77 -17.16 2.63
C GLN A 87 3.65 -15.64 2.78
N TRP A 88 4.75 -15.01 3.23
CA TRP A 88 4.88 -13.56 3.25
C TRP A 88 5.48 -13.09 1.93
N LEU A 89 4.68 -12.37 1.15
CA LEU A 89 5.07 -11.77 -0.11
C LEU A 89 5.49 -10.32 0.11
N THR A 90 6.41 -9.82 -0.69
CA THR A 90 6.63 -8.38 -0.82
C THR A 90 5.38 -7.70 -1.40
N VAL A 91 5.23 -6.39 -1.20
CA VAL A 91 4.14 -5.63 -1.83
C VAL A 91 4.18 -5.76 -3.35
N ALA A 92 5.37 -5.73 -3.96
CA ALA A 92 5.53 -5.90 -5.40
C ALA A 92 5.06 -7.27 -5.91
N GLU A 93 5.43 -8.36 -5.24
CA GLU A 93 4.96 -9.71 -5.59
C GLU A 93 3.44 -9.82 -5.49
N TRP A 94 2.87 -9.35 -4.38
CA TRP A 94 1.43 -9.35 -4.16
C TRP A 94 0.68 -8.46 -5.16
N PHE A 95 1.23 -7.29 -5.50
CA PHE A 95 0.64 -6.35 -6.44
C PHE A 95 0.50 -6.97 -7.84
N ASN A 96 1.44 -7.84 -8.23
CA ASN A 96 1.42 -8.54 -9.51
C ASN A 96 0.59 -9.83 -9.52
N LEU A 97 0.02 -10.27 -8.38
CA LEU A 97 -0.89 -11.43 -8.37
C LEU A 97 -2.21 -11.11 -9.07
N ASP A 98 -2.57 -11.94 -10.05
CA ASP A 98 -3.87 -11.93 -10.73
C ASP A 98 -5.04 -12.30 -9.80
N LYS A 99 -4.80 -13.14 -8.78
CA LYS A 99 -5.84 -13.63 -7.87
C LYS A 99 -5.32 -13.84 -6.45
N PHE A 100 -6.13 -13.42 -5.49
CA PHE A 100 -5.95 -13.58 -4.03
C PHE A 100 -6.73 -14.82 -3.56
#